data_AF-A0A2A5QX61-F1
#
_entry.id   AF-A0A2A5QX61-F1
#
_cell.length_a   1.000
_cell.length_b   1.000
_cell.length_c   1.000
_cell.angle_alpha   90.00
_cell.angle_beta   90.00
_cell.angle_gamma   90.00
#
_symmetry.space_group_name_H-M   'P 1'
#
loop_
_entity.id
_entity.type
_entity.pdbx_description
1 polymer ?
#
loop_
_entity_poly.entity_id
_entity_poly.type
_entity_poly.pdbx_seq_one_letter_code
_entity_poly.pdbx_strand_id
1 'polypeptide(L)'
;MDKERLPRWGWLLAGLFVAALVANLLNLFVLVPTVFPEEYRAVTVITTMSPVLIYVGVWYDEHRQHYWEQSGAHIAGDVLFVVTGAALGSAIVLVAIVDFGIPAFLREVLAMGAGFLMSWGLFWWRNPDVYADESAR
;
A
#
# COMPACT_ATOMS: atom_id res chain seq x y z
N MET A 1 -11.30 9.69 15.07
CA MET A 1 -10.05 9.17 15.67
C MET A 1 -9.18 10.38 15.95
N ASP A 2 -8.71 10.52 17.18
CA ASP A 2 -8.11 11.77 17.66
C ASP A 2 -6.66 11.90 17.17
N LYS A 3 -6.40 12.83 16.25
CA LYS A 3 -5.08 13.01 15.60
C LYS A 3 -4.02 13.41 16.62
N GLU A 4 -4.41 14.08 17.69
CA GLU A 4 -3.49 14.64 18.69
C GLU A 4 -2.96 13.61 19.68
N ARG A 5 -3.55 12.40 19.73
CA ARG A 5 -3.12 11.36 20.67
C ARG A 5 -1.71 10.83 20.41
N LEU A 6 -1.24 10.86 19.17
CA LEU A 6 0.07 10.34 18.78
C LEU A 6 0.68 11.22 17.69
N PRO A 7 2.01 11.36 17.64
CA PRO A 7 2.69 12.00 16.51
C PRO A 7 2.53 11.17 15.23
N ARG A 8 2.78 11.79 14.05
CA ARG A 8 2.66 11.16 12.72
C ARG A 8 3.24 9.76 12.63
N TRP A 9 4.44 9.60 13.14
CA TRP A 9 5.15 8.33 13.16
C TRP A 9 4.47 7.27 14.04
N GLY A 10 3.77 7.68 15.11
CA GLY A 10 3.06 6.75 16.01
C GLY A 10 1.89 6.05 15.33
N TRP A 11 1.02 6.80 14.63
CA TRP A 11 -0.07 6.19 13.86
C TRP A 11 0.43 5.39 12.66
N LEU A 12 1.49 5.85 12.00
CA LEU A 12 2.13 5.11 10.90
C LEU A 12 2.69 3.76 11.40
N LEU A 13 3.42 3.76 12.51
CA LEU A 13 3.96 2.53 13.12
C LEU A 13 2.85 1.58 13.56
N ALA A 14 1.80 2.10 14.21
CA ALA A 14 0.67 1.29 14.62
C ALA A 14 -0.05 0.65 13.42
N GLY A 15 -0.29 1.45 12.36
CA GLY A 15 -0.87 0.96 11.12
C GLY A 15 -0.01 -0.10 10.44
N LEU A 16 1.31 0.16 10.33
CA LEU A 16 2.26 -0.78 9.72
C LEU A 16 2.37 -2.07 10.53
N PHE A 17 2.32 -1.98 11.86
CA PHE A 17 2.30 -3.15 12.74
C PHE A 17 1.05 -4.00 12.50
N VAL A 18 -0.14 -3.38 12.44
CA VAL A 18 -1.38 -4.09 12.12
C VAL A 18 -1.33 -4.70 10.71
N ALA A 19 -0.85 -3.95 9.72
CA ALA A 19 -0.67 -4.46 8.36
C ALA A 19 0.29 -5.64 8.32
N ALA A 20 1.40 -5.60 9.06
CA ALA A 20 2.34 -6.70 9.17
C ALA A 20 1.70 -7.93 9.83
N LEU A 21 0.90 -7.76 10.88
CA LEU A 21 0.15 -8.88 11.48
C LEU A 21 -0.82 -9.51 10.47
N VAL A 22 -1.59 -8.68 9.76
CA VAL A 22 -2.52 -9.14 8.73
C VAL A 22 -1.79 -9.85 7.60
N ALA A 23 -0.67 -9.29 7.11
CA ALA A 23 0.15 -9.92 6.09
C ALA A 23 0.66 -11.29 6.54
N ASN A 24 1.16 -11.40 7.77
CA ASN A 24 1.64 -12.66 8.30
C ASN A 24 0.51 -13.69 8.46
N LEU A 25 -0.68 -13.27 8.92
CA LEU A 25 -1.84 -14.16 8.97
C LEU A 25 -2.25 -14.62 7.58
N LEU A 26 -2.31 -13.72 6.59
CA LEU A 26 -2.59 -14.09 5.20
C LEU A 26 -1.52 -15.05 4.65
N ASN A 27 -0.25 -14.82 4.96
CA ASN A 27 0.81 -15.74 4.53
C ASN A 27 0.64 -17.12 5.15
N LEU A 28 0.28 -17.19 6.43
CA LEU A 28 0.09 -18.44 7.15
C LEU A 28 -1.16 -19.20 6.71
N PHE A 29 -2.27 -18.50 6.44
CA PHE A 29 -3.55 -19.14 6.08
C PHE A 29 -3.77 -19.29 4.58
N VAL A 30 -3.12 -18.46 3.75
CA VAL A 30 -3.30 -18.48 2.29
C VAL A 30 -2.08 -19.10 1.63
N LEU A 31 -0.87 -18.58 1.84
CA LEU A 31 0.32 -19.02 1.09
C LEU A 31 0.87 -20.37 1.55
N VAL A 32 0.94 -20.64 2.87
CA VAL A 32 1.43 -21.93 3.40
C VAL A 32 0.57 -23.12 2.93
N PRO A 33 -0.79 -23.04 2.95
CA PRO A 33 -1.62 -24.14 2.47
C PRO A 33 -1.62 -24.32 0.94
N THR A 34 -1.25 -23.31 0.17
CA THR A 34 -1.36 -23.31 -1.30
C THR A 34 -0.03 -23.54 -2.03
N VAL A 35 1.06 -23.83 -1.30
CA VAL A 35 2.38 -24.17 -1.86
C VAL A 35 2.99 -23.04 -2.72
N PHE A 36 2.57 -21.79 -2.49
CA PHE A 36 3.16 -20.67 -3.23
C PHE A 36 4.61 -20.43 -2.79
N PRO A 37 5.50 -20.11 -3.74
CA PRO A 37 6.90 -19.78 -3.44
C PRO A 37 7.03 -18.59 -2.48
N GLU A 38 8.10 -18.56 -1.68
CA GLU A 38 8.35 -17.51 -0.68
C GLU A 38 8.43 -16.11 -1.30
N GLU A 39 8.77 -16.03 -2.58
CA GLU A 39 8.80 -14.84 -3.41
C GLU A 39 7.50 -14.02 -3.37
N TYR A 40 6.35 -14.69 -3.26
CA TYR A 40 5.05 -14.03 -3.24
C TYR A 40 4.75 -13.36 -1.90
N ARG A 41 5.57 -13.56 -0.87
CA ARG A 41 5.46 -12.86 0.41
C ARG A 41 5.61 -11.35 0.26
N ALA A 42 6.44 -10.88 -0.67
CA ALA A 42 6.58 -9.45 -0.93
C ALA A 42 5.27 -8.81 -1.40
N VAL A 43 4.47 -9.55 -2.20
CA VAL A 43 3.18 -9.11 -2.73
C VAL A 43 2.18 -8.87 -1.59
N THR A 44 2.03 -9.83 -0.68
CA THR A 44 1.08 -9.70 0.44
C THR A 44 1.49 -8.60 1.42
N VAL A 45 2.78 -8.47 1.71
CA VAL A 45 3.31 -7.41 2.56
C VAL A 45 3.04 -6.04 1.94
N ILE A 46 3.38 -5.82 0.67
CA ILE A 46 3.16 -4.48 0.09
C ILE A 46 1.67 -4.18 -0.12
N THR A 47 0.87 -5.18 -0.45
CA THR A 47 -0.58 -5.03 -0.63
C THR A 47 -1.28 -4.58 0.65
N THR A 48 -0.80 -5.06 1.80
CA THR A 48 -1.35 -4.68 3.12
C THR A 48 -0.77 -3.37 3.65
N MET A 49 0.51 -3.08 3.38
CA MET A 49 1.17 -1.86 3.84
C MET A 49 0.83 -0.62 2.99
N SER A 50 0.57 -0.78 1.69
CA SER A 50 0.30 0.36 0.78
C SER A 50 -0.89 1.22 1.22
N PRO A 51 -2.05 0.64 1.62
CA PRO A 51 -3.14 1.43 2.20
C PRO A 51 -2.67 2.25 3.40
N VAL A 52 -1.95 1.64 4.34
CA VAL A 52 -1.48 2.35 5.54
C VAL A 52 -0.62 3.55 5.16
N LEU A 53 0.36 3.36 4.28
CA LEU A 53 1.27 4.42 3.86
C LEU A 53 0.54 5.58 3.18
N ILE A 54 -0.41 5.28 2.30
CA ILE A 54 -1.18 6.29 1.56
C ILE A 54 -2.16 7.00 2.50
N TYR A 55 -3.01 6.27 3.19
CA TYR A 55 -4.09 6.84 4.00
C TYR A 55 -3.58 7.56 5.24
N VAL A 56 -2.53 7.06 5.92
CA VAL A 56 -1.92 7.81 7.03
C VAL A 56 -1.27 9.09 6.52
N GLY A 57 -0.67 9.08 5.33
CA GLY A 57 -0.15 10.28 4.67
C GLY A 57 -1.24 11.32 4.42
N VAL A 58 -2.34 10.92 3.78
CA VAL A 58 -3.50 11.78 3.50
C VAL A 58 -4.17 12.28 4.78
N TRP A 59 -4.23 11.44 5.82
CA TRP A 59 -4.85 11.81 7.09
C TRP A 59 -4.07 12.87 7.86
N TYR A 60 -2.75 12.87 7.77
CA TYR A 60 -1.90 13.85 8.47
C TYR A 60 -1.72 15.16 7.73
N ASP A 61 -1.84 15.15 6.41
CA ASP A 61 -1.69 16.35 5.60
C ASP A 61 -2.95 17.23 5.72
N GLU A 62 -2.79 18.43 6.28
CA GLU A 62 -3.89 19.39 6.47
C GLU A 62 -4.56 19.78 5.16
N HIS A 63 -3.78 19.89 4.08
CA HIS A 63 -4.30 20.25 2.76
C HIS A 63 -5.14 19.13 2.14
N ARG A 64 -4.93 17.88 2.57
CA ARG A 64 -5.57 16.69 2.00
C ARG A 64 -6.72 16.16 2.86
N GLN A 65 -7.06 16.85 3.96
CA GLN A 65 -8.07 16.38 4.90
C GLN A 65 -9.47 16.28 4.29
N HIS A 66 -9.79 17.11 3.30
CA HIS A 66 -11.08 17.07 2.60
C HIS A 66 -11.39 15.69 1.99
N TYR A 67 -10.36 14.85 1.78
CA TYR A 67 -10.52 13.47 1.29
C TYR A 67 -11.49 12.69 2.18
N TRP A 68 -11.41 12.91 3.49
CA TRP A 68 -12.21 12.20 4.48
C TRP A 68 -13.67 12.67 4.55
N GLU A 69 -14.03 13.71 3.80
CA GLU A 69 -15.42 14.17 3.65
C GLU A 69 -16.16 13.41 2.54
N GLN A 70 -15.45 12.62 1.73
CA GLN A 70 -16.04 11.81 0.67
C GLN A 70 -16.90 10.67 1.22
N SER A 71 -17.82 10.19 0.38
CA SER A 71 -18.69 9.07 0.75
C SER A 71 -17.90 7.79 1.06
N GLY A 72 -18.37 7.00 2.02
CA GLY A 72 -17.74 5.72 2.37
C GLY A 72 -17.62 4.74 1.18
N ALA A 73 -18.55 4.81 0.22
CA ALA A 73 -18.49 4.01 -1.02
C ALA A 73 -17.29 4.42 -1.91
N HIS A 74 -16.97 5.71 -1.96
CA HIS A 74 -15.81 6.21 -2.70
C HIS A 74 -14.51 5.75 -2.05
N ILE A 75 -14.40 5.92 -0.72
CA ILE A 75 -13.22 5.47 0.05
C ILE A 75 -13.02 3.96 -0.09
N ALA A 76 -14.07 3.16 0.01
CA ALA A 76 -13.99 1.71 -0.19
C ALA A 76 -13.50 1.35 -1.61
N GLY A 77 -13.97 2.08 -2.62
CA GLY A 77 -13.48 1.98 -4.00
C GLY A 77 -11.98 2.27 -4.10
N ASP A 78 -11.52 3.35 -3.47
CA ASP A 78 -10.10 3.72 -3.48
C ASP A 78 -9.22 2.69 -2.78
N VAL A 79 -9.67 2.14 -1.65
CA VAL A 79 -8.98 1.04 -0.96
C VAL A 79 -8.83 -0.16 -1.89
N LEU A 80 -9.88 -0.52 -2.62
CA LEU A 80 -9.82 -1.62 -3.59
C LEU A 80 -8.82 -1.33 -4.73
N PHE A 81 -8.78 -0.10 -5.25
CA PHE A 81 -7.81 0.31 -6.28
C PHE A 81 -6.37 0.27 -5.77
N VAL A 82 -6.14 0.77 -4.55
CA VAL A 82 -4.84 0.74 -3.87
C VAL A 82 -4.35 -0.69 -3.67
N VAL A 83 -5.20 -1.55 -3.09
CA VAL A 83 -4.89 -2.97 -2.85
C VAL A 83 -4.61 -3.70 -4.17
N THR A 84 -5.45 -3.48 -5.18
CA THR A 84 -5.29 -4.10 -6.50
C THR A 84 -4.01 -3.60 -7.19
N GLY A 85 -3.73 -2.30 -7.14
CA GLY A 85 -2.52 -1.70 -7.69
C GLY A 85 -1.25 -2.25 -7.05
N ALA A 86 -1.25 -2.37 -5.73
CA ALA A 86 -0.13 -2.95 -4.99
C ALA A 86 0.11 -4.41 -5.35
N ALA A 87 -0.96 -5.21 -5.40
CA ALA A 87 -0.88 -6.62 -5.75
C ALA A 87 -0.40 -6.82 -7.20
N LEU A 88 -1.00 -6.10 -8.17
CA LEU A 88 -0.63 -6.22 -9.57
C LEU A 88 0.76 -5.68 -9.87
N GLY A 89 1.09 -4.48 -9.37
CA GLY A 89 2.39 -3.84 -9.62
C GLY A 89 3.56 -4.68 -9.08
N SER A 90 3.39 -5.26 -7.89
CA SER A 90 4.40 -6.15 -7.31
C SER A 90 4.48 -7.49 -8.06
N ALA A 91 3.34 -8.10 -8.40
CA ALA A 91 3.32 -9.36 -9.14
C ALA A 91 3.95 -9.24 -10.54
N ILE A 92 3.67 -8.17 -11.28
CA ILE A 92 4.24 -7.93 -12.62
C ILE A 92 5.77 -7.88 -12.55
N VAL A 93 6.31 -7.09 -11.63
CA VAL A 93 7.77 -6.98 -11.48
C VAL A 93 8.38 -8.28 -10.99
N LEU A 94 7.76 -8.95 -10.02
CA LEU A 94 8.23 -10.23 -9.53
C LEU A 94 8.35 -11.26 -10.67
N VAL A 95 7.30 -11.42 -11.47
CA VAL A 95 7.30 -12.32 -12.64
C VAL A 95 8.35 -11.91 -13.66
N ALA A 96 8.52 -10.61 -13.89
CA ALA A 96 9.50 -10.12 -14.86
C ALA A 96 10.96 -10.38 -14.44
N ILE A 97 11.26 -10.54 -13.15
CA ILE A 97 12.64 -10.60 -12.65
C ILE A 97 12.99 -11.89 -11.90
N VAL A 98 12.04 -12.82 -11.73
CA VAL A 98 12.22 -14.04 -10.91
C VAL A 98 13.37 -14.92 -11.40
N ASP A 99 13.60 -15.00 -12.72
CA ASP A 99 14.60 -15.87 -13.34
C ASP A 99 15.94 -15.18 -13.64
N PHE A 100 16.09 -13.91 -13.29
CA PHE A 100 17.28 -13.11 -13.65
C PHE A 100 18.48 -13.30 -12.72
N GLY A 101 18.42 -14.26 -11.79
CA GLY A 101 19.50 -14.51 -10.83
C GLY A 101 19.78 -13.35 -9.88
N ILE A 102 18.84 -12.41 -9.75
CA ILE A 102 18.95 -11.23 -8.89
C ILE A 102 18.90 -11.69 -7.42
N PRO A 103 19.72 -11.11 -6.51
CA PRO A 103 19.63 -11.38 -5.09
C PRO A 103 18.19 -11.20 -4.57
N ALA A 104 17.74 -12.14 -3.73
CA ALA A 104 16.36 -12.17 -3.21
C ALA A 104 15.93 -10.82 -2.60
N PHE A 105 16.80 -10.20 -1.80
CA PHE A 105 16.56 -8.89 -1.22
C PHE A 105 16.26 -7.80 -2.27
N LEU A 106 17.03 -7.73 -3.35
CA LEU A 106 16.81 -6.73 -4.40
C LEU A 106 15.49 -7.00 -5.15
N ARG A 107 15.18 -8.27 -5.42
CA ARG A 107 13.91 -8.67 -6.04
C ARG A 107 12.70 -8.24 -5.19
N GLU A 108 12.77 -8.46 -3.87
CA GLU A 108 11.73 -8.04 -2.93
C GLU A 108 11.57 -6.52 -2.90
N VAL A 109 12.67 -5.78 -2.78
CA VAL A 109 12.64 -4.30 -2.77
C VAL A 109 12.05 -3.75 -4.07
N LEU A 110 12.41 -4.31 -5.23
CA LEU A 110 11.87 -3.90 -6.52
C LEU A 110 10.38 -4.21 -6.64
N ALA A 111 9.94 -5.40 -6.23
CA ALA A 111 8.52 -5.77 -6.25
C ALA A 111 7.69 -4.89 -5.30
N MET A 112 8.19 -4.63 -4.09
CA MET A 112 7.54 -3.73 -3.13
C MET A 112 7.48 -2.29 -3.66
N GLY A 113 8.59 -1.79 -4.22
CA GLY A 113 8.63 -0.46 -4.81
C GLY A 113 7.62 -0.29 -5.94
N ALA A 114 7.57 -1.26 -6.87
CA ALA A 114 6.64 -1.24 -7.99
C ALA A 114 5.17 -1.34 -7.55
N GLY A 115 4.87 -2.24 -6.60
CA GLY A 115 3.54 -2.35 -6.02
C GLY A 115 3.09 -1.03 -5.39
N PHE A 116 3.95 -0.44 -4.55
CA PHE A 116 3.64 0.84 -3.91
C PHE A 116 3.44 1.96 -4.93
N LEU A 117 4.34 2.12 -5.90
CA LEU A 117 4.26 3.16 -6.93
C LEU A 117 2.99 3.03 -7.78
N MET A 118 2.63 1.80 -8.16
CA MET A 118 1.41 1.53 -8.93
C MET A 118 0.16 1.85 -8.09
N SER A 119 0.12 1.41 -6.84
CA SER A 119 -0.95 1.72 -5.89
C SER A 119 -1.11 3.23 -5.68
N TRP A 120 0.00 3.93 -5.44
CA TRP A 120 0.00 5.37 -5.23
C TRP A 120 -0.41 6.12 -6.49
N GLY A 121 0.08 5.70 -7.66
CA GLY A 121 -0.31 6.28 -8.95
C GLY A 121 -1.80 6.10 -9.26
N LEU A 122 -2.37 4.93 -8.96
CA LEU A 122 -3.82 4.70 -9.11
C LEU A 122 -4.64 5.57 -8.14
N PHE A 123 -4.19 5.70 -6.89
CA PHE A 123 -4.84 6.57 -5.92
C PHE A 123 -4.79 8.04 -6.36
N TRP A 124 -3.62 8.50 -6.80
CA TRP A 124 -3.41 9.85 -7.31
C TRP A 124 -4.27 10.13 -8.53
N TRP A 125 -4.29 9.22 -9.51
CA TRP A 125 -5.09 9.37 -10.72
C TRP A 125 -6.60 9.42 -10.45
N ARG A 126 -7.06 8.65 -9.45
CA ARG A 126 -8.47 8.58 -9.08
C ARG A 126 -8.93 9.76 -8.21
N ASN A 127 -8.00 10.41 -7.50
CA ASN A 127 -8.28 11.52 -6.60
C ASN A 127 -7.46 12.77 -6.95
N PRO A 128 -7.61 13.34 -8.16
CA PRO A 128 -6.83 14.50 -8.59
C PRO A 128 -7.03 15.72 -7.67
N ASP A 129 -8.25 15.90 -7.13
CA ASP A 129 -8.59 17.02 -6.25
C ASP A 129 -7.74 17.03 -4.97
N VAL A 130 -7.35 15.85 -4.46
CA VAL A 130 -6.46 15.70 -3.29
C VAL A 130 -5.06 16.26 -3.53
N TYR A 131 -4.66 16.41 -4.79
CA TYR A 131 -3.32 16.84 -5.18
C TYR A 131 -3.30 18.10 -6.04
N ALA A 132 -4.47 18.66 -6.40
CA ALA A 132 -4.57 19.81 -7.28
C ALA A 132 -4.03 21.10 -6.64
N ASP A 133 -4.20 21.28 -5.33
CA ASP A 133 -3.77 22.49 -4.61
C ASP A 133 -2.24 22.66 -4.51
N GLU A 134 -1.45 21.59 -4.73
CA GLU A 134 0.01 21.68 -4.81
C GLU A 134 0.50 22.30 -6.13
N SER A 135 -0.32 22.31 -7.20
CA SER A 135 0.07 22.78 -8.53
C SER A 135 -0.21 24.27 -8.79
N ALA A 136 -0.91 24.94 -7.87
CA ALA A 136 -1.28 26.35 -7.96
C ALA A 136 -0.37 27.30 -7.15
N ARG A 137 0.73 26.81 -6.58
CA ARG A 137 1.76 27.60 -5.87
C ARG A 137 3.13 27.42 -6.52
#